data_AF-A0A2D6ESL9-F1
#
_entry.id   AF-A0A2D6ESL9-F1
#
_cell.length_a   1.000
_cell.length_b   1.000
_cell.length_c   1.000
_cell.angle_alpha   90.00
_cell.angle_beta   90.00
_cell.angle_gamma   90.00
#
_symmetry.space_group_name_H-M   'P 1'
#
loop_
_entity.id
_entity.type
_entity.pdbx_description
1 polymer ?
#
loop_
_entity_poly.entity_id
_entity_poly.type
_entity_poly.pdbx_seq_one_letter_code
_entity_poly.pdbx_strand_id
1 'polypeptide(L)'
;MNHEIKPNRQKKCKIQRVYMLFFAFGLWALFIPLGFADVVDDLMSAARVMKFKAESMAMGFRVDDVEGKRIELDDFRGKVVLLDFWATW
;
A
#
# COMPACT_ATOMS: atom_id res chain seq x y z
N MET A 1 -60.12 -22.15 -19.68
CA MET A 1 -59.18 -21.43 -20.57
C MET A 1 -58.07 -20.92 -19.66
N ASN A 2 -57.11 -21.79 -19.36
CA ASN A 2 -56.15 -21.56 -18.28
C ASN A 2 -54.80 -21.23 -18.91
N HIS A 3 -54.37 -19.98 -18.78
CA HIS A 3 -53.04 -19.53 -19.18
C HIS A 3 -52.00 -20.06 -18.19
N GLU A 4 -51.32 -21.15 -18.54
CA GLU A 4 -50.11 -21.56 -17.82
C GLU A 4 -49.00 -20.52 -18.01
N ILE A 5 -48.69 -19.80 -16.92
CA ILE A 5 -47.52 -18.94 -16.85
C ILE A 5 -46.30 -19.84 -16.61
N LYS A 6 -45.50 -20.09 -17.65
CA LYS A 6 -44.28 -20.90 -17.51
C LYS A 6 -43.21 -20.15 -16.68
N PRO A 7 -42.63 -20.76 -15.65
CA PRO A 7 -41.62 -20.10 -14.82
C PRO A 7 -40.31 -19.89 -15.58
N ASN A 8 -39.83 -18.65 -15.55
CA ASN A 8 -38.70 -18.16 -16.34
C ASN A 8 -37.34 -18.72 -15.85
N ARG A 9 -36.86 -19.78 -16.51
CA ARG A 9 -35.56 -20.46 -16.24
C ARG A 9 -34.32 -19.58 -16.45
N GLN A 10 -34.44 -18.44 -17.14
CA GLN A 10 -33.30 -17.55 -17.43
C GLN A 10 -32.78 -16.81 -16.19
N LYS A 11 -33.65 -16.54 -15.20
CA LYS A 11 -33.29 -15.74 -14.01
C LYS A 11 -32.36 -16.50 -13.04
N LYS A 12 -32.53 -17.82 -12.94
CA LYS A 12 -31.73 -18.70 -12.05
C LYS A 12 -30.25 -18.77 -12.45
N CYS A 13 -29.96 -18.82 -13.75
CA CYS A 13 -28.60 -18.97 -14.26
C CYS A 13 -27.76 -17.68 -14.16
N LYS A 14 -28.40 -16.49 -14.20
CA LYS A 14 -27.72 -15.19 -14.02
C LYS A 14 -27.33 -14.93 -12.56
N ILE A 15 -28.24 -15.17 -11.61
CA ILE A 15 -27.98 -14.94 -10.18
C ILE A 15 -26.97 -15.95 -9.61
N GLN A 16 -26.99 -17.22 -10.03
CA GLN A 16 -25.96 -18.19 -9.63
C GLN A 16 -24.57 -17.82 -10.14
N ARG A 17 -24.46 -17.31 -11.38
CA ARG A 17 -23.17 -16.85 -11.93
C ARG A 17 -22.60 -15.65 -11.18
N VAL A 18 -23.45 -14.72 -10.74
CA VAL A 18 -23.02 -13.55 -9.98
C VAL A 18 -22.48 -13.97 -8.60
N TYR A 19 -23.19 -14.84 -7.88
CA TYR A 19 -22.69 -15.38 -6.60
C TYR A 19 -21.40 -16.18 -6.75
N MET A 20 -21.25 -16.95 -7.83
CA MET A 20 -20.03 -17.71 -8.11
C MET A 20 -18.83 -16.80 -8.41
N LEU A 21 -19.05 -15.66 -9.08
CA LEU A 21 -18.03 -14.64 -9.31
C LEU A 21 -17.63 -13.90 -8.03
N PHE A 22 -18.60 -13.53 -7.19
CA PHE A 22 -18.32 -12.90 -5.88
C PHE A 22 -17.61 -13.84 -4.91
N PHE A 23 -17.96 -15.14 -4.92
CA PHE A 23 -17.32 -16.15 -4.08
C PHE A 23 -15.88 -16.44 -4.54
N ALA A 24 -15.64 -16.47 -5.86
CA ALA A 24 -14.30 -16.59 -6.43
C ALA A 24 -13.44 -15.36 -6.11
N PHE A 25 -14.00 -14.15 -6.18
CA PHE A 25 -13.28 -12.91 -5.86
C PHE A 25 -13.00 -12.78 -4.35
N GLY A 26 -13.93 -13.21 -3.50
CA GLY A 26 -13.76 -13.24 -2.04
C GLY A 26 -12.72 -14.25 -1.57
N LEU A 27 -12.67 -15.45 -2.19
CA LEU A 27 -11.61 -16.44 -1.94
C LEU A 27 -10.25 -16.02 -2.51
N TRP A 28 -10.23 -15.37 -3.68
CA TRP A 28 -9.03 -14.81 -4.27
C TRP A 28 -8.46 -13.67 -3.40
N ALA A 29 -9.32 -12.78 -2.89
CA ALA A 29 -8.94 -11.72 -1.96
C ALA A 29 -8.50 -12.22 -0.58
N LEU A 30 -8.84 -13.46 -0.19
CA LEU A 30 -8.36 -14.10 1.03
C LEU A 30 -6.96 -14.71 0.87
N PHE A 31 -6.57 -15.08 -0.36
CA PHE A 31 -5.26 -15.64 -0.67
C PHE A 31 -4.18 -14.56 -0.92
N ILE A 32 -4.56 -13.37 -1.40
CA ILE A 32 -3.63 -12.25 -1.66
C ILE A 32 -2.88 -11.74 -0.41
N PRO A 33 -3.50 -11.59 0.78
CA PRO A 33 -2.83 -11.00 1.94
C PRO A 33 -1.83 -11.93 2.62
N LEU A 34 -1.96 -13.26 2.44
CA LEU A 34 -1.24 -14.23 3.26
C LEU A 34 0.27 -14.33 2.94
N GLY A 35 0.70 -13.91 1.74
CA GLY A 35 2.11 -13.90 1.35
C GLY A 35 2.65 -12.52 0.95
N PHE A 36 1.81 -11.49 0.92
CA PHE A 36 2.24 -10.16 0.47
C PHE A 36 3.18 -9.47 1.47
N ALA A 37 2.93 -9.63 2.78
CA ALA A 37 3.76 -9.00 3.80
C ALA A 37 5.20 -9.54 3.81
N ASP A 38 5.36 -10.87 3.79
CA ASP A 38 6.68 -11.51 3.85
C ASP A 38 7.53 -11.21 2.60
N VAL A 39 6.90 -11.19 1.42
CA VAL A 39 7.59 -10.85 0.15
C VAL A 39 8.04 -9.39 0.14
N VAL A 40 7.26 -8.47 0.72
CA VAL A 40 7.66 -7.05 0.81
C VAL A 40 8.83 -6.88 1.77
N ASP A 41 8.84 -7.52 2.93
CA ASP A 41 9.98 -7.41 3.85
C ASP A 41 11.26 -8.02 3.25
N ASP A 42 11.17 -9.16 2.55
CA ASP A 42 12.33 -9.79 1.88
C ASP A 42 12.85 -8.91 0.72
N LEU A 43 11.97 -8.36 -0.11
CA LEU A 43 12.31 -7.40 -1.17
C LEU A 43 12.97 -6.13 -0.63
N MET A 44 12.45 -5.56 0.46
CA MET A 44 12.99 -4.35 1.07
C MET A 44 14.36 -4.60 1.71
N SER A 45 14.58 -5.80 2.27
CA SER A 45 15.88 -6.23 2.78
C SER A 45 16.90 -6.43 1.65
N ALA A 46 16.50 -7.03 0.53
CA ALA A 46 17.33 -7.20 -0.66
C ALA A 46 17.71 -5.84 -1.28
N ALA A 47 16.79 -4.87 -1.22
CA ALA A 47 17.04 -3.48 -1.61
C ALA A 47 17.89 -2.68 -0.61
N ARG A 48 18.33 -3.31 0.50
CA ARG A 48 19.10 -2.68 1.60
C ARG A 48 18.39 -1.48 2.23
N VAL A 49 17.05 -1.47 2.19
CA VAL A 49 16.25 -0.45 2.85
C VAL A 49 16.21 -0.79 4.34
N MET A 50 16.83 0.07 5.15
CA MET A 50 16.75 -0.08 6.61
C MET A 50 15.39 0.40 7.10
N LYS A 51 14.60 -0.54 7.64
CA LYS A 51 13.36 -0.22 8.35
C LYS A 51 13.71 0.40 9.70
N PHE A 52 13.64 1.72 9.79
CA PHE A 52 13.68 2.38 11.09
C PHE A 52 12.46 1.95 11.90
N LYS A 53 12.70 1.36 13.08
CA LYS A 53 11.63 1.08 14.04
C LYS A 53 11.10 2.43 14.52
N ALA A 54 9.88 2.76 14.09
CA ALA A 54 9.32 4.11 14.01
C ALA A 54 8.94 4.75 15.36
N GLU A 55 9.85 4.76 16.34
CA GLU A 55 9.60 5.41 17.64
C GLU A 55 10.64 6.47 18.02
N SER A 56 11.69 6.69 17.24
CA SER A 56 12.64 7.77 17.49
C SER A 56 12.37 8.98 16.59
N MET A 57 12.19 10.14 17.23
CA MET A 57 12.26 11.42 16.54
C MET A 57 13.61 11.55 15.84
N ALA A 58 13.61 12.08 14.61
CA ALA A 58 14.84 12.38 13.91
C ALA A 58 15.72 13.31 14.76
N MET A 59 17.01 13.01 14.82
CA MET A 59 17.97 13.83 15.55
C MET A 59 18.04 15.22 14.91
N GLY A 60 17.91 16.27 15.72
CA GLY A 60 18.07 17.63 15.24
C GLY A 60 19.49 17.85 14.71
N PHE A 61 19.60 18.44 13.52
CA PHE A 61 20.87 18.85 12.92
C PHE A 61 20.81 20.31 12.49
N ARG A 62 22.00 20.90 12.37
CA ARG A 62 22.22 22.26 11.89
C ARG A 62 23.31 22.21 10.84
N VAL A 63 23.01 22.68 9.63
CA VAL A 63 23.93 22.66 8.49
C VAL A 63 23.84 24.00 7.78
N ASP A 64 24.98 24.51 7.33
CA ASP A 64 25.00 25.68 6.45
C ASP A 64 24.78 25.19 5.02
N ASP A 65 23.85 25.83 4.30
CA ASP A 65 23.58 25.50 2.90
C ASP A 65 24.70 25.99 1.96
N VAL A 66 24.51 25.75 0.66
CA VAL A 66 25.48 26.15 -0.37
C VAL A 66 25.68 27.67 -0.48
N GLU A 67 24.74 28.47 0.04
CA GLU A 67 24.81 29.93 0.09
C GLU A 67 25.33 30.43 1.46
N GLY A 68 25.66 29.53 2.39
CA GLY A 68 26.12 29.84 3.74
C GLY A 68 25.01 30.21 4.72
N LYS A 69 23.75 29.98 4.37
CA LYS A 69 22.62 30.18 5.29
C LYS A 69 22.48 28.96 6.19
N ARG A 70 22.39 29.22 7.50
CA ARG A 70 22.13 28.18 8.50
C ARG A 70 20.70 27.64 8.36
N ILE A 71 20.58 26.31 8.27
CA ILE A 71 19.34 25.56 8.21
C ILE A 71 19.29 24.56 9.37
N GLU A 72 18.15 24.50 10.06
CA GLU A 72 17.89 23.51 11.12
C GLU A 72 16.76 22.56 10.72
N LEU A 73 16.78 21.31 11.19
CA LEU A 73 15.67 20.38 10.93
C LEU A 73 14.32 20.89 11.48
N ASP A 74 14.36 21.71 12.54
CA ASP A 74 13.18 22.31 13.16
C ASP A 74 12.40 23.25 12.22
N ASP A 75 13.11 23.89 11.28
CA ASP A 75 12.54 24.80 10.29
C ASP A 75 11.54 24.11 9.35
N PHE A 76 11.58 22.77 9.28
CA PHE A 76 10.71 21.95 8.44
C PHE A 76 9.59 21.21 9.20
N ARG A 77 9.33 21.55 10.47
CA ARG A 77 8.21 20.96 11.22
C ARG A 77 6.88 21.11 10.48
N GLY A 78 6.07 20.06 10.54
CA GLY A 78 4.77 20.00 9.86
C GLY A 78 4.85 19.73 8.36
N LYS A 79 6.04 19.50 7.81
CA LYS A 79 6.25 19.11 6.41
C LYS A 79 6.80 17.70 6.31
N VAL A 80 6.48 17.02 5.21
CA VAL A 80 7.17 15.79 4.81
C VAL A 80 8.50 16.18 4.17
N VAL A 81 9.60 15.67 4.71
CA VAL A 81 10.97 15.99 4.27
C VAL A 81 11.67 14.71 3.83
N LEU A 82 12.34 14.77 2.68
CA LEU A 82 13.25 13.75 2.19
C LEU A 82 14.69 14.25 2.38
N LEU A 83 15.53 13.46 3.05
CA LEU A 83 16.96 13.75 3.22
C LEU A 83 17.76 12.89 2.25
N ASP A 84 18.61 13.54 1.46
CA ASP A 84 19.51 12.89 0.51
C ASP A 84 20.97 13.23 0.88
N PHE A 85 21.79 12.20 1.05
CA PHE A 85 23.19 12.33 1.47
C PHE A 85 24.11 12.05 0.28
N TRP A 86 24.70 13.10 -0.29
CA TRP A 86 25.55 13.02 -1.47
C TRP A 86 26.80 13.89 -1.32
N ALA A 87 27.84 13.61 -2.12
CA ALA A 87 29.04 14.44 -2.23
C ALA A 87 29.75 14.20 -3.58
N THR A 88 30.61 15.14 -4.00
CA THR A 88 31.18 15.24 -5.36
C THR A 88 32.48 14.45 -5.60
N TRP A 89 32.81 13.51 -4.71
CA TRP A 89 34.06 12.75 -4.76
C TRP A 89 34.13 11.84 -5.99
#